data_AF-A0A8T7J996-F1
#
_entry.id   AF-A0A8T7J996-F1
#
_cell.length_a   1.000
_cell.length_b   1.000
_cell.length_c   1.000
_cell.angle_alpha   90.00
_cell.angle_beta   90.00
_cell.angle_gamma   90.00
#
_symmetry.space_group_name_H-M   'P 1'
#
loop_
_entity.id
_entity.type
_entity.pdbx_description
1 polymer ?
#
loop_
_entity_poly.entity_id
_entity_poly.type
_entity_poly.pdbx_seq_one_letter_code
_entity_poly.pdbx_strand_id
1 'polypeptide(L)' 'MKMTTEEAFVKVLQMHGIEHAFGIIGSAFMPISDIFPKAGIMFWDCAHEGSGGMMADGYTRA' A
#
# COMPACT_ATOMS: atom_id res chain seq x y z
N MET A 1 -15.37 8.34 -15.43
CA MET A 1 -15.63 8.21 -13.98
C MET A 1 -14.80 9.28 -13.28
N LYS A 2 -15.35 9.99 -12.29
CA LYS A 2 -14.58 10.93 -11.47
C LYS A 2 -14.08 10.15 -10.24
N MET A 3 -12.79 10.21 -9.95
CA MET A 3 -12.15 9.55 -8.80
C MET A 3 -11.60 10.62 -7.85
N THR A 4 -11.46 10.29 -6.57
CA THR A 4 -10.61 11.07 -5.66
C THR A 4 -9.12 10.83 -5.96
N THR A 5 -8.25 11.61 -5.35
CA THR A 5 -6.79 11.44 -5.50
C THR A 5 -6.34 10.08 -4.95
N GLU A 6 -6.90 9.66 -3.82
CA GLU A 6 -6.60 8.40 -3.14
C GLU A 6 -7.10 7.21 -3.97
N GLU A 7 -8.32 7.30 -4.52
CA GLU A 7 -8.86 6.28 -5.43
C GLU A 7 -7.98 6.16 -6.69
N ALA A 8 -7.54 7.28 -7.26
CA ALA A 8 -6.64 7.27 -8.41
C ALA A 8 -5.28 6.65 -8.06
N PHE A 9 -4.72 6.98 -6.90
CA PHE A 9 -3.47 6.40 -6.41
C PHE A 9 -3.58 4.87 -6.28
N VAL A 10 -4.61 4.38 -5.58
CA VAL A 10 -4.82 2.94 -5.40
C VAL A 10 -5.15 2.23 -6.71
N LYS A 11 -5.88 2.89 -7.62
CA LYS A 11 -6.18 2.32 -8.93
C LYS A 11 -4.91 2.06 -9.75
N VAL A 12 -3.93 2.96 -9.67
CA VAL A 12 -2.63 2.76 -10.33
C VAL A 12 -1.91 1.55 -9.73
N LEU A 13 -1.89 1.39 -8.41
CA LEU A 13 -1.31 0.20 -7.77
C LEU A 13 -1.97 -1.09 -8.28
N GLN A 14 -3.30 -1.14 -8.35
CA GLN A 14 -4.02 -2.29 -8.90
C GLN A 14 -3.68 -2.56 -10.36
N MET A 15 -3.54 -1.52 -11.19
CA MET A 15 -3.17 -1.68 -12.61
C MET A 15 -1.78 -2.27 -12.79
N HIS A 16 -0.88 -2.05 -11.83
CA HIS A 16 0.44 -2.66 -11.79
C HIS A 16 0.47 -4.03 -11.12
N GLY A 17 -0.68 -4.57 -10.69
CA GLY A 17 -0.76 -5.89 -10.05
C GLY A 17 -0.16 -5.92 -8.65
N ILE A 18 -0.11 -4.78 -7.95
CA ILE A 18 0.37 -4.74 -6.57
C ILE A 18 -0.68 -5.35 -5.65
N GLU A 19 -0.29 -6.41 -4.94
CA GLU A 19 -1.15 -7.13 -3.97
C GLU A 19 -0.69 -6.94 -2.52
N HIS A 20 0.56 -6.49 -2.32
CA HIS A 20 1.17 -6.33 -0.99
C HIS A 20 1.82 -4.96 -0.82
N ALA A 21 1.56 -4.32 0.31
CA ALA A 21 2.21 -3.09 0.74
C ALA A 21 2.79 -3.30 2.15
N PHE A 22 3.95 -2.70 2.42
CA PHE A 22 4.69 -2.85 3.69
C PHE A 22 5.02 -1.48 4.25
N GLY A 23 4.85 -1.27 5.56
CA GLY A 23 5.21 0.00 6.18
C GLY A 23 4.58 0.19 7.56
N ILE A 24 4.67 1.41 8.08
CA ILE A 24 3.90 1.85 9.26
C ILE A 24 2.79 2.79 8.79
N ILE A 25 1.64 2.78 9.46
CA ILE A 25 0.55 3.73 9.15
C ILE A 25 0.65 4.97 10.03
N GLY A 26 0.65 6.13 9.38
CA GLY A 26 0.43 7.44 10.00
C GLY A 26 -0.82 8.13 9.44
N SER A 27 -1.30 9.18 10.12
CA SER A 27 -2.54 9.88 9.76
C SER A 27 -2.58 10.41 8.33
N ALA A 28 -1.43 10.80 7.76
CA ALA A 28 -1.33 11.27 6.38
C ALA A 28 -1.59 10.17 5.34
N PHE A 29 -1.39 8.90 5.69
CA PHE A 29 -1.58 7.77 4.78
C PHE A 29 -2.90 7.03 4.99
N MET A 30 -3.59 7.27 6.12
CA MET A 30 -4.86 6.63 6.45
C MET A 30 -5.90 6.67 5.33
N PRO A 31 -6.16 7.82 4.66
CA PRO A 31 -7.15 7.89 3.59
C PRO A 31 -6.87 6.95 2.40
N ILE A 32 -5.59 6.66 2.15
CA ILE A 32 -5.16 5.72 1.10
C ILE A 32 -5.31 4.28 1.59
N SER A 33 -4.80 3.98 2.80
CA SER A 33 -4.83 2.62 3.34
C SER A 33 -6.26 2.12 3.61
N ASP A 34 -7.22 3.01 3.87
CA ASP A 34 -8.64 2.64 4.03
C ASP A 34 -9.24 2.00 2.76
N ILE A 35 -8.64 2.27 1.58
CA ILE A 35 -9.10 1.74 0.29
C ILE A 35 -8.50 0.35 0.01
N PHE A 36 -7.36 0.00 0.61
CA PHE A 36 -6.61 -1.22 0.33
C PHE A 36 -7.43 -2.52 0.46
N PRO A 37 -8.28 -2.73 1.51
CA PRO A 37 -9.07 -3.96 1.62
C PRO A 37 -10.04 -4.16 0.45
N LYS A 38 -10.65 -3.07 -0.04
CA LYS A 38 -11.53 -3.10 -1.21
C LYS A 38 -10.75 -3.27 -2.51
N ALA A 39 -9.51 -2.80 -2.52
CA ALA A 39 -8.62 -2.90 -3.67
C ALA A 39 -7.91 -4.27 -3.80
N GLY A 40 -8.04 -5.15 -2.82
CA GLY A 40 -7.33 -6.42 -2.78
C GLY A 40 -5.85 -6.28 -2.42
N ILE A 41 -5.46 -5.18 -1.78
CA ILE A 41 -4.09 -4.93 -1.33
C ILE A 41 -4.00 -5.31 0.15
N MET A 42 -3.11 -6.25 0.48
CA MET A 42 -2.76 -6.57 1.86
C MET A 42 -1.72 -5.59 2.38
N PHE A 43 -2.01 -4.93 3.49
CA PHE A 43 -1.03 -4.10 4.18
C PHE A 43 -0.38 -4.86 5.33
N TRP A 44 0.94 -4.97 5.28
CA TRP A 44 1.75 -5.57 6.32
C TRP A 44 2.30 -4.46 7.23
N ASP A 45 1.61 -4.27 8.36
CA ASP A 45 2.01 -3.28 9.35
C ASP A 45 3.32 -3.68 10.03
N CYS A 46 4.24 -2.73 10.11
CA CYS A 46 5.60 -2.90 10.59
C CYS A 46 5.85 -1.99 11.79
N ALA A 47 6.57 -2.51 12.79
CA ALA A 47 6.93 -1.71 13.97
C ALA A 47 7.89 -0.54 13.67
N HIS A 48 8.57 -0.57 12.52
CA HIS A 48 9.52 0.46 12.08
C HIS A 48 9.55 0.52 10.55
N GLU A 49 9.53 1.72 9.98
CA GLU A 49 9.45 1.96 8.53
C GLU A 49 10.66 1.38 7.78
N GLY A 50 11.84 1.46 8.40
CA GLY A 50 13.05 0.82 7.88
C GLY A 50 12.89 -0.70 7.68
N SER A 51 12.19 -1.39 8.58
CA SER A 51 11.88 -2.82 8.41
C SER A 51 10.91 -3.04 7.26
N GLY A 52 9.87 -2.20 7.13
CA GLY A 52 8.94 -2.27 5.99
C GLY A 52 9.62 -2.07 4.64
N GLY A 53 10.57 -1.14 4.55
CA GLY A 53 11.40 -0.95 3.35
C GLY A 53 12.24 -2.19 3.00
N MET A 54 12.89 -2.81 3.99
CA MET A 54 13.66 -4.03 3.79
C MET A 54 12.78 -5.24 3.45
N MET A 55 11.55 -5.32 4.01
CA MET A 55 10.58 -6.35 3.64
C MET A 55 10.11 -6.20 2.19
N ALA A 56 9.85 -4.98 1.73
CA ALA A 56 9.50 -4.72 0.34
C ALA A 56 10.64 -5.10 -0.62
N ASP A 57 11.89 -4.71 -0.32
CA ASP A 57 13.05 -5.11 -1.12
C ASP A 57 13.20 -6.65 -1.15
N GLY A 58 13.10 -7.31 0.00
CA GLY A 58 13.13 -8.77 0.09
C GLY A 58 12.02 -9.45 -0.71
N TYR A 59 10.77 -8.96 -0.60
CA TYR A 59 9.63 -9.48 -1.34
C TYR A 59 9.84 -9.39 -2.86
N THR A 60 10.44 -8.30 -3.35
CA THR A 60 10.71 -8.13 -4.80
C THR A 60 11.83 -9.01 -5.35
N ARG A 61 12.65 -9.62 -4.49
CA ARG A 61 13.80 -10.46 -4.88
C ARG A 61 13.52 -11.96 -4.78
N ALA A 62 12.48 -12.37 -4.06
CA ALA A 62 12.08 -13.76 -3.84
C ALA A 62 11.15 -14.25 -4.96
#